data_AF-A0A966EQV6-F1
#
_entry.id   AF-A0A966EQV6-F1
#
_cell.length_a   1.000
_cell.length_b   1.000
_cell.length_c   1.000
_cell.angle_alpha   90.00
_cell.angle_beta   90.00
_cell.angle_gamma   90.00
#
_symmetry.space_group_name_H-M   'P 1'
#
loop_
_entity.id
_entity.type
_entity.pdbx_description
1 polymer ?
#
loop_
_entity_poly.entity_id
_entity_poly.type
_entity_poly.pdbx_seq_one_letter_code
_entity_poly.pdbx_strand_id
1 'polypeptide(L)'
;MFLPKDDSDQNQKNSGESPCTSIDSPRRKFLKTAGISAAAATVSPTLLAASSKAAITVTDNGYDVIVIGGGFAGVTAARDISMRGHRALILEARPRLGGRTFTSRFAGHDIDLGGAWFGNSQPFI
;
A
#
# COMPACT_ATOMS: atom_id res chain seq x y z
N MET A 1 -30.66 -1.37 -37.27
CA MET A 1 -31.69 -2.28 -36.71
C MET A 1 -31.10 -2.88 -35.44
N PHE A 2 -31.35 -2.22 -34.30
CA PHE A 2 -30.83 -2.60 -32.98
C PHE A 2 -31.88 -3.44 -32.27
N LEU A 3 -31.51 -4.63 -31.79
CA LEU A 3 -32.37 -5.45 -30.94
C LEU A 3 -32.24 -5.00 -29.48
N PRO A 4 -33.34 -4.81 -28.74
CA PRO A 4 -33.31 -4.52 -27.31
C PRO A 4 -32.89 -5.77 -26.53
N LYS A 5 -32.01 -5.58 -25.54
CA LYS A 5 -31.65 -6.61 -24.56
C LYS A 5 -32.66 -6.51 -23.41
N ASP A 6 -33.37 -7.61 -23.17
CA ASP A 6 -34.38 -7.76 -22.14
C ASP A 6 -33.74 -7.81 -20.74
N ASP A 7 -34.33 -7.05 -19.83
CA ASP A 7 -33.93 -6.86 -18.42
C ASP A 7 -34.78 -7.77 -17.54
N SER A 8 -34.29 -8.99 -17.27
CA SER A 8 -34.97 -9.90 -16.35
C SER A 8 -34.01 -10.79 -15.56
N ASP A 9 -33.13 -10.15 -14.78
CA ASP A 9 -32.48 -10.78 -13.61
C ASP A 9 -32.54 -9.78 -12.44
N GLN A 10 -33.74 -9.66 -11.88
CA GLN A 10 -33.97 -9.00 -10.60
C GLN A 10 -33.35 -9.82 -9.47
N ASN A 11 -32.74 -9.10 -8.53
CA ASN A 11 -32.95 -9.34 -7.11
C ASN A 11 -32.46 -10.68 -6.53
N GLN A 12 -31.19 -10.71 -6.11
CA GLN A 12 -30.84 -11.44 -4.89
C GLN A 12 -29.55 -10.91 -4.25
N LYS A 13 -29.69 -10.47 -2.99
CA LYS A 13 -28.67 -10.28 -1.93
C LYS A 13 -28.34 -8.83 -1.53
N ASN A 14 -29.34 -8.17 -0.96
CA ASN A 14 -29.10 -7.36 0.25
C ASN A 14 -29.01 -8.31 1.46
N SER A 15 -27.81 -8.56 1.97
CA SER A 15 -27.60 -8.91 3.39
C SER A 15 -26.10 -8.89 3.74
N GLY A 16 -25.74 -7.97 4.63
CA GLY A 16 -24.52 -8.07 5.43
C GLY A 16 -23.35 -7.24 4.93
N GLU A 17 -23.26 -6.00 5.41
CA GLU A 17 -21.95 -5.45 5.77
C GLU A 17 -21.23 -6.48 6.63
N SER A 18 -20.20 -7.13 6.08
CA SER A 18 -19.28 -7.93 6.87
C SER A 18 -18.22 -6.98 7.40
N PRO A 19 -18.09 -6.78 8.73
CA PRO A 19 -16.97 -6.03 9.25
C PRO A 19 -15.70 -6.76 8.84
N CYS A 20 -14.82 -6.08 8.10
CA CYS A 20 -13.43 -6.50 7.97
C CYS A 20 -12.83 -6.46 9.37
N THR A 21 -12.98 -7.59 10.07
CA THR A 21 -12.32 -7.89 11.33
C THR A 21 -10.82 -7.73 11.10
N SER A 22 -10.19 -6.98 11.99
CA SER A 22 -8.75 -6.75 12.01
C SER A 22 -8.01 -8.05 11.78
N ILE A 23 -7.13 -8.06 10.77
CA ILE A 23 -6.17 -9.15 10.56
C ILE A 23 -5.19 -9.10 11.75
N ASP A 24 -5.58 -9.75 12.85
CA ASP A 24 -4.67 -10.07 13.95
C ASP A 24 -3.68 -11.11 13.41
N SER A 25 -2.56 -10.61 12.88
CA SER A 25 -1.59 -11.48 12.24
C SER A 25 -0.88 -12.38 13.27
N PRO A 26 -0.77 -13.69 13.03
CA PRO A 26 -0.05 -14.65 13.88
C PRO A 26 1.47 -14.35 14.02
N ARG A 27 1.99 -13.40 13.24
CA ARG A 27 3.40 -12.95 13.27
C ARG A 27 3.85 -12.41 14.63
N ARG A 28 2.92 -11.91 15.45
CA ARG A 28 3.19 -11.32 16.78
C ARG A 28 3.43 -12.35 17.89
N LYS A 29 3.00 -13.62 17.72
CA LYS A 29 3.19 -14.67 18.73
C LYS A 29 4.52 -15.39 18.62
N PHE A 30 5.09 -15.49 17.42
CA PHE A 30 6.32 -16.27 17.18
C PHE A 30 7.55 -15.65 17.86
N LEU A 31 7.61 -14.32 17.98
CA LEU A 31 8.74 -13.62 18.61
C LEU A 31 8.76 -13.75 20.14
N LYS A 32 7.70 -14.28 20.77
CA LYS A 32 7.62 -14.40 22.23
C LYS A 32 8.05 -15.76 22.77
N THR A 33 8.19 -16.79 21.94
CA THR A 33 8.39 -18.17 22.42
C THR A 33 9.84 -18.67 22.30
N ALA A 34 10.73 -17.92 21.66
CA ALA A 34 12.14 -18.27 21.53
C ALA A 34 12.97 -17.47 22.55
N GLY A 35 13.03 -17.93 23.81
CA GLY A 35 13.86 -17.24 24.81
C GLY A 35 13.74 -17.74 26.24
N ILE A 36 13.62 -19.05 26.46
CA ILE A 36 13.84 -19.64 27.79
C ILE A 36 14.66 -20.92 27.63
N SER A 37 15.97 -20.82 27.82
CA SER A 37 16.84 -21.92 28.27
C SER A 37 17.92 -21.33 29.20
N ALA A 38 18.08 -21.96 30.35
CA ALA A 38 18.84 -21.49 31.51
C ALA A 38 20.31 -21.97 31.50
N ALA A 39 21.23 -21.20 32.12
CA ALA A 39 22.15 -21.64 33.19
C ALA A 39 23.41 -20.75 33.36
N ALA A 40 23.85 -20.66 34.63
CA ALA A 40 25.17 -20.30 35.18
C ALA A 40 25.52 -18.82 35.45
N ALA A 41 25.75 -18.55 36.74
CA ALA A 41 26.11 -17.28 37.34
C ALA A 41 27.63 -17.04 37.37
N THR A 42 28.07 -15.84 37.02
CA THR A 42 29.29 -15.20 37.57
C THR A 42 29.05 -13.71 37.69
N VAL A 43 29.28 -13.17 38.89
CA VAL A 43 29.12 -11.75 39.24
C VAL A 43 30.05 -10.85 38.43
N SER A 44 29.48 -9.89 37.72
CA SER A 44 30.16 -8.69 37.24
C SER A 44 29.13 -7.55 37.29
N PRO A 45 29.22 -6.61 38.25
CA PRO A 45 28.16 -5.62 38.46
C PRO A 45 28.29 -4.38 37.56
N THR A 46 28.99 -4.44 36.42
CA THR A 46 29.18 -3.24 35.58
C THR A 46 29.14 -3.57 34.11
N LEU A 47 27.93 -3.76 33.59
CA LEU A 47 27.40 -2.88 32.56
C LEU A 47 25.93 -3.26 32.43
N LEU A 48 25.07 -2.55 33.16
CA LEU A 48 23.67 -2.44 32.80
C LEU A 48 23.69 -1.83 31.39
N ALA A 49 23.67 -2.68 30.37
CA ALA A 49 23.46 -2.25 28.99
C ALA A 49 22.04 -1.69 28.97
N ALA A 50 21.94 -0.42 29.32
CA ALA A 50 20.78 0.39 29.06
C ALA A 50 20.65 0.40 27.54
N SER A 51 19.93 -0.58 27.01
CA SER A 51 19.33 -0.50 25.69
C SER A 51 18.37 0.67 25.77
N SER A 52 18.89 1.87 25.60
CA SER A 52 18.10 3.06 25.37
C SER A 52 17.28 2.75 24.13
N LYS A 53 16.05 2.33 24.35
CA LYS A 53 14.99 2.34 23.36
C LYS A 53 14.92 3.79 22.94
N ALA A 54 15.66 4.15 21.90
CA ALA A 54 15.65 5.49 21.35
C ALA A 54 14.17 5.82 21.19
N ALA A 55 13.70 6.75 22.01
CA ALA A 55 12.33 7.19 21.94
C ALA A 55 12.25 7.90 20.59
N ILE A 56 11.76 7.16 19.59
CA ILE A 56 11.31 7.76 18.35
C ILE A 56 10.15 8.64 18.79
N THR A 57 10.44 9.92 18.96
CA THR A 57 9.42 10.95 19.03
C THR A 57 8.84 11.00 17.62
N VAL A 58 7.82 10.16 17.37
CA VAL A 58 6.96 10.33 16.21
C VAL A 58 6.26 11.66 16.45
N THR A 59 6.79 12.74 15.90
CA THR A 59 6.01 13.96 15.73
C THR A 59 4.77 13.57 14.92
N ASP A 60 3.59 13.96 15.37
CA ASP A 60 2.28 13.60 14.79
C ASP A 60 2.01 14.23 13.39
N ASN A 61 3.09 14.62 12.72
CA ASN A 61 3.15 15.11 11.35
C ASN A 61 3.38 14.00 10.32
N GLY A 62 3.12 12.74 10.70
CA GLY A 62 3.33 11.56 9.87
C GLY A 62 2.35 11.42 8.70
N TYR A 63 2.52 10.38 7.89
CA TYR A 63 1.55 9.98 6.88
C TYR A 63 0.73 8.82 7.41
N ASP A 64 -0.55 8.75 7.06
CA ASP A 64 -1.44 7.66 7.47
C ASP A 64 -1.18 6.41 6.61
N VAL A 65 -0.83 6.61 5.33
CA VAL A 65 -0.52 5.53 4.40
C VAL A 65 0.69 5.88 3.53
N ILE A 66 1.58 4.91 3.33
CA ILE A 66 2.70 5.02 2.39
C ILE A 66 2.44 4.07 1.22
N VAL A 67 2.45 4.62 0.00
CA VAL A 67 2.31 3.90 -1.25
C VAL A 67 3.68 3.77 -1.91
N ILE A 68 4.12 2.53 -2.15
CA ILE A 68 5.40 2.26 -2.82
C ILE A 68 5.15 2.06 -4.31
N GLY A 69 5.64 3.01 -5.12
CA GLY A 69 5.50 3.05 -6.57
C GLY A 69 4.54 4.15 -7.06
N GLY A 70 5.02 5.01 -7.95
CA GLY A 70 4.31 6.12 -8.58
C GLY A 70 3.79 5.82 -9.99
N GLY A 71 3.45 4.56 -10.27
CA GLY A 71 2.71 4.18 -11.49
C GLY A 71 1.20 4.36 -11.33
N PHE A 72 0.42 4.07 -12.38
CA PHE A 72 -1.06 4.20 -12.37
C PHE A 72 -1.73 3.61 -11.13
N ALA A 73 -1.38 2.39 -10.74
CA ALA A 73 -1.96 1.76 -9.55
C ALA A 73 -1.67 2.54 -8.26
N GLY A 74 -0.44 3.03 -8.09
CA GLY A 74 -0.03 3.73 -6.87
C GLY A 74 -0.61 5.14 -6.78
N VAL A 75 -0.63 5.89 -7.90
CA VAL A 75 -1.27 7.22 -7.91
C VAL A 75 -2.78 7.12 -7.72
N THR A 76 -3.45 6.10 -8.27
CA THR A 76 -4.87 5.85 -8.03
C THR A 76 -5.13 5.48 -6.57
N ALA A 77 -4.30 4.61 -5.97
CA ALA A 77 -4.43 4.27 -4.56
C ALA A 77 -4.24 5.51 -3.65
N ALA A 78 -3.20 6.31 -3.91
CA ALA A 78 -2.94 7.53 -3.15
C ALA A 78 -4.07 8.56 -3.30
N ARG A 79 -4.65 8.69 -4.51
CA ARG A 79 -5.84 9.51 -4.75
C ARG A 79 -7.01 9.05 -3.90
N ASP A 80 -7.34 7.76 -3.91
CA ASP A 80 -8.46 7.22 -3.15
C ASP A 80 -8.27 7.37 -1.64
N ILE A 81 -7.04 7.19 -1.14
CA ILE A 81 -6.67 7.42 0.26
C ILE A 81 -6.87 8.90 0.61
N SER A 82 -6.37 9.80 -0.22
CA SER A 82 -6.50 11.25 -0.01
C SER A 82 -7.94 11.72 -0.06
N MET A 83 -8.77 11.18 -0.97
CA MET A 83 -10.20 11.50 -1.07
C MET A 83 -10.99 11.03 0.16
N ARG A 84 -10.49 10.04 0.90
CA ARG A 84 -11.05 9.59 2.18
C ARG A 84 -10.55 10.41 3.38
N GLY A 85 -9.76 11.47 3.15
CA GLY A 85 -9.28 12.36 4.20
C GLY A 85 -7.99 11.92 4.89
N HIS A 86 -7.31 10.90 4.35
CA HIS A 86 -6.05 10.40 4.89
C HIS A 86 -4.83 11.01 4.17
N ARG A 87 -3.74 11.23 4.91
CA ARG A 87 -2.46 11.70 4.37
C ARG A 87 -1.70 10.54 3.73
N ALA A 88 -1.58 10.55 2.41
CA ALA A 88 -0.80 9.58 1.65
C ALA A 88 0.59 10.11 1.26
N LEU A 89 1.63 9.29 1.42
CA LEU A 89 2.97 9.52 0.84
C LEU A 89 3.25 8.51 -0.25
N ILE A 90 3.63 8.97 -1.45
CA ILE A 90 4.11 8.09 -2.52
C ILE A 90 5.63 8.07 -2.51
N LEU A 91 6.23 6.88 -2.48
CA LEU A 91 7.66 6.66 -2.67
C LEU A 91 7.89 5.97 -4.01
N GLU A 92 8.51 6.66 -4.95
CA GLU A 92 8.85 6.13 -6.27
C GLU A 92 10.37 5.99 -6.41
N ALA A 93 10.81 4.85 -6.95
CA ALA A 93 12.24 4.55 -7.08
C ALA A 93 12.91 5.39 -8.19
N ARG A 94 12.14 5.79 -9.21
CA ARG A 94 12.64 6.56 -10.35
C ARG A 94 12.46 8.07 -10.14
N PRO A 95 13.23 8.92 -10.83
CA PRO A 95 13.03 10.37 -10.82
C PRO A 95 11.80 10.83 -11.63
N ARG A 96 10.83 9.93 -11.86
CA ARG A 96 9.63 10.20 -12.65
C ARG A 96 8.48 9.32 -12.20
N LEU A 97 7.25 9.80 -12.41
CA LEU A 97 6.03 9.02 -12.24
C LEU A 97 5.72 8.17 -13.48
N GLY A 98 4.58 7.47 -13.44
CA GLY A 98 4.03 6.69 -14.55
C GLY A 98 4.43 5.22 -14.53
N GLY A 99 5.53 4.86 -13.86
CA GLY A 99 6.02 3.48 -13.79
C GLY A 99 6.29 2.92 -15.19
N ARG A 100 5.46 1.96 -15.63
CA ARG A 100 5.54 1.30 -16.95
C ARG A 100 4.95 2.14 -18.10
N THR A 101 4.32 3.28 -17.81
CA THR A 101 3.95 4.27 -18.82
C THR A 101 4.95 5.42 -18.78
N PHE A 102 5.50 5.77 -19.93
CA PHE A 102 6.52 6.80 -20.04
C PHE A 102 6.56 7.39 -21.44
N THR A 103 6.27 8.68 -21.53
CA THR A 103 6.41 9.46 -22.75
C THR A 103 7.81 10.10 -22.77
N SER A 104 8.50 9.98 -23.89
CA SER A 104 9.82 10.56 -24.13
C SER A 104 9.82 11.35 -25.44
N ARG A 105 10.83 12.21 -25.62
CA ARG A 105 10.97 13.04 -26.81
C ARG A 105 12.02 12.41 -27.72
N PHE A 106 11.65 12.08 -28.96
CA PHE A 106 12.56 11.58 -29.97
C PHE A 106 12.31 12.26 -31.32
N ALA A 107 13.36 12.72 -31.99
CA ALA A 107 13.29 13.41 -33.28
C ALA A 107 12.29 14.59 -33.33
N GLY A 108 12.07 15.28 -32.21
CA GLY A 108 11.09 16.38 -32.13
C GLY A 108 9.64 15.94 -31.98
N HIS A 109 9.40 14.66 -31.68
CA HIS A 109 8.08 14.10 -31.43
C HIS A 109 8.01 13.44 -30.06
N ASP A 110 6.82 13.40 -29.47
CA ASP A 110 6.58 12.68 -28.23
C ASP A 110 6.23 11.23 -28.59
N ILE A 111 6.92 10.28 -27.97
CA ILE A 111 6.78 8.85 -28.17
C ILE A 111 6.54 8.15 -26.84
N ASP A 112 5.65 7.16 -26.84
CA ASP A 112 5.43 6.34 -25.65
C ASP A 112 6.35 5.12 -25.65
N LEU A 113 7.14 4.99 -24.59
CA LEU A 113 8.08 3.89 -24.36
C LEU A 113 7.47 2.78 -23.48
N GLY A 114 6.14 2.76 -23.36
CA GLY A 114 5.43 1.93 -22.39
C GLY A 114 3.94 1.77 -22.72
N GLY A 115 3.12 1.55 -21.69
CA GLY A 115 1.67 1.44 -21.87
C GLY A 115 1.05 2.75 -22.36
N ALA A 116 0.53 2.76 -23.58
CA ALA A 116 0.05 3.96 -24.28
C ALA A 116 -1.43 3.91 -24.70
N TRP A 117 -1.95 2.71 -24.95
CA TRP A 117 -3.24 2.53 -25.61
C TRP A 117 -4.33 2.15 -24.62
N PHE A 118 -5.46 2.83 -24.75
CA PHE A 118 -6.69 2.54 -24.05
C PHE A 118 -7.90 2.70 -24.98
N GLY A 119 -9.04 2.15 -24.58
CA GLY A 119 -10.28 2.15 -25.34
C GLY A 119 -11.49 1.93 -24.45
N ASN A 120 -12.67 2.19 -25.01
CA ASN A 120 -13.93 2.29 -24.26
C ASN A 120 -14.36 1.01 -23.52
N SER A 121 -13.81 -0.16 -23.90
CA SER A 121 -14.11 -1.44 -23.25
C SER A 121 -13.39 -1.62 -21.91
N GLN A 122 -12.50 -0.70 -21.52
CA GLN A 122 -11.69 -0.79 -20.31
C GLN A 122 -12.25 0.16 -19.24
N PRO A 123 -12.93 -0.35 -18.19
CA PRO A 123 -13.77 0.48 -17.33
C PRO A 123 -13.04 1.21 -16.20
N PHE A 124 -11.75 0.95 -15.99
CA PHE A 124 -10.98 1.43 -14.82
C PHE A 124 -9.81 2.35 -15.19
N ILE A 125 -9.82 2.90 -16.40
CA ILE A 125 -8.84 3.84 -16.93
C ILE A 125 -9.53 5.11 -17.40
#